data_AF-A0A429A2D7-F1
#
_entry.id   AF-A0A429A2D7-F1
#
_cell.length_a   1.000
_cell.length_b   1.000
_cell.length_c   1.000
_cell.angle_alpha   90.00
_cell.angle_beta   90.00
_cell.angle_gamma   90.00
#
_symmetry.space_group_name_H-M   'P 1'
#
loop_
_entity.id
_entity.type
_entity.pdbx_description
1 polymer ?
#
loop_
_entity_poly.entity_id
_entity_poly.type
_entity_poly.pdbx_seq_one_letter_code
_entity_poly.pdbx_strand_id
1 'polypeptide(L)'
;MDAIVLLKEDHKTVEKLFKQFEQAGPDAHRTKQKIVAQVVEELTAHTYIEETIFYPAARAGAPDTTGHILESVEEEEKDWFPQVRRSMGRNRLQELGEEMAEAKGEAPRDPLGIPSASS
;
A
#
# COMPACT_ATOMS: atom_id res chain seq x y z
N MET A 1 -2.31 -14.32 -4.59
CA MET A 1 -1.07 -13.52 -4.40
C MET A 1 -0.99 -13.20 -2.91
N ASP A 2 0.18 -13.22 -2.26
CA ASP A 2 0.21 -12.88 -0.82
C ASP A 2 0.08 -11.36 -0.59
N ALA A 3 -0.51 -10.95 0.53
CA ALA A 3 -0.79 -9.55 0.88
C ALA A 3 0.43 -8.63 0.77
N ILE A 4 1.60 -9.10 1.22
CA ILE A 4 2.82 -8.31 1.17
C ILE A 4 3.35 -8.19 -0.26
N VAL A 5 3.21 -9.24 -1.07
CA VAL A 5 3.52 -9.12 -2.51
C VAL A 5 2.63 -8.07 -3.17
N LEU A 6 1.35 -8.00 -2.80
CA LEU A 6 0.44 -6.95 -3.28
C LEU A 6 0.93 -5.54 -2.93
N LEU A 7 1.20 -5.27 -1.66
CA LEU A 7 1.70 -3.95 -1.23
C LEU A 7 3.02 -3.57 -1.92
N LYS A 8 3.94 -4.53 -2.08
CA LYS A 8 5.20 -4.30 -2.80
C LYS A 8 5.02 -3.98 -4.29
N GLU A 9 4.03 -4.59 -4.96
CA GLU A 9 3.73 -4.23 -6.35
C GLU A 9 3.09 -2.84 -6.46
N ASP A 10 2.30 -2.43 -5.46
CA ASP A 10 1.79 -1.06 -5.35
C ASP A 10 2.93 -0.06 -5.19
N HIS A 11 3.87 -0.33 -4.27
CA HIS A 11 5.07 0.49 -4.07
C HIS A 11 5.85 0.69 -5.36
N LYS A 12 6.11 -0.40 -6.11
CA LYS A 12 6.81 -0.35 -7.40
C LYS A 12 6.04 0.47 -8.43
N THR A 13 4.72 0.36 -8.44
CA THR A 13 3.86 1.11 -9.38
C THR A 13 3.96 2.61 -9.10
N VAL A 14 3.84 3.01 -7.83
CA VAL A 14 3.99 4.40 -7.39
C VAL A 14 5.40 4.93 -7.67
N GLU A 15 6.45 4.18 -7.33
CA GLU A 15 7.85 4.55 -7.62
C GLU A 15 8.08 4.79 -9.12
N LYS A 16 7.51 3.92 -9.97
CA LYS A 16 7.59 4.07 -11.42
C LYS A 16 6.86 5.32 -11.91
N LEU A 17 5.71 5.65 -11.36
CA LEU A 17 4.98 6.88 -11.71
C LEU A 17 5.77 8.13 -11.31
N PHE A 18 6.39 8.15 -10.12
CA PHE A 18 7.28 9.25 -9.73
C PHE A 18 8.47 9.40 -10.70
N LYS A 19 9.14 8.30 -11.07
CA LYS A 19 10.21 8.33 -12.08
C LYS A 19 9.73 8.88 -13.42
N GLN A 20 8.52 8.51 -13.86
CA GLN A 20 7.93 9.07 -15.09
C GLN A 20 7.64 10.57 -14.96
N PHE A 21 7.18 11.02 -13.80
CA PHE A 21 6.95 12.43 -13.53
C PHE A 21 8.24 13.25 -13.59
N GLU A 22 9.32 12.74 -12.99
CA GLU A 22 10.65 13.37 -12.99
C GLU A 22 11.26 13.43 -14.39
N GLN A 23 11.08 12.36 -15.18
CA GLN A 23 11.55 12.30 -16.56
C GLN A 23 10.73 13.17 -17.52
N ALA A 24 9.51 13.56 -17.14
CA ALA A 24 8.71 14.45 -17.96
C ALA A 24 9.33 15.86 -17.98
N GLY A 25 9.56 16.38 -19.19
CA GLY A 25 10.16 17.70 -19.40
C GLY A 25 9.42 18.84 -18.67
N PRO A 26 10.08 19.99 -18.47
CA PRO A 26 9.53 21.11 -17.70
C PRO A 26 8.16 21.58 -18.22
N ASP A 27 7.95 21.57 -19.53
CA ASP A 27 6.71 22.05 -20.17
C ASP A 27 5.65 20.95 -20.41
N ALA A 28 5.89 19.72 -19.95
CA ALA A 28 5.01 18.58 -20.15
C ALA A 28 3.79 18.57 -19.20
N HIS A 29 3.14 19.73 -19.01
CA HIS A 29 2.10 19.95 -18.00
C HIS A 29 0.94 18.93 -18.09
N ARG A 30 0.43 18.66 -19.29
CA ARG A 30 -0.67 17.68 -19.47
C ARG A 30 -0.25 16.26 -19.10
N THR A 31 0.99 15.86 -19.43
CA THR A 31 1.52 14.54 -19.08
C THR A 31 1.71 14.43 -17.57
N LYS A 32 2.31 15.46 -16.95
CA LYS A 32 2.48 15.54 -15.50
C LYS A 32 1.15 15.49 -14.75
N GLN A 33 0.12 16.19 -15.23
CA GLN A 33 -1.23 16.12 -14.67
C GLN A 33 -1.82 14.72 -14.71
N LYS A 34 -1.65 13.99 -15.83
CA LYS A 34 -2.10 12.58 -15.93
C LYS A 34 -1.36 11.67 -14.96
N ILE A 35 -0.04 11.83 -14.86
CA ILE A 35 0.77 11.02 -13.93
C ILE A 35 0.35 11.31 -12.48
N VAL A 36 0.16 12.58 -12.11
CA VAL A 36 -0.31 12.94 -10.76
C VAL A 36 -1.69 12.35 -10.48
N ALA A 37 -2.62 12.39 -11.44
CA ALA A 37 -3.92 11.76 -11.26
C ALA A 37 -3.81 10.25 -10.99
N GLN A 38 -2.91 9.55 -11.70
CA GLN A 38 -2.64 8.14 -11.47
C GLN A 38 -1.94 7.90 -10.12
N VAL A 39 -0.98 8.74 -9.72
CA VAL A 39 -0.33 8.63 -8.40
C VAL A 39 -1.37 8.75 -7.29
N VAL A 40 -2.29 9.71 -7.39
CA VAL A 40 -3.36 9.91 -6.41
C VAL A 40 -4.27 8.68 -6.37
N GLU A 41 -4.66 8.13 -7.52
CA GLU A 41 -5.49 6.91 -7.59
C GLU A 41 -4.80 5.71 -6.94
N GLU A 42 -3.54 5.43 -7.29
CA GLU A 42 -2.79 4.30 -6.75
C GLU A 42 -2.53 4.44 -5.24
N LEU A 43 -2.13 5.63 -4.78
CA LEU A 43 -1.93 5.89 -3.35
C LEU A 43 -3.24 5.79 -2.57
N THR A 44 -4.36 6.24 -3.15
CA THR A 44 -5.67 6.13 -2.50
C THR A 44 -6.07 4.67 -2.30
N ALA A 45 -5.93 3.86 -3.34
CA ALA A 45 -6.26 2.44 -3.29
C ALA A 45 -5.31 1.67 -2.34
N HIS A 46 -4.02 2.00 -2.37
CA HIS A 46 -3.00 1.43 -1.49
C HIS A 46 -3.28 1.74 -0.01
N THR A 47 -3.43 3.02 0.35
CA THR A 47 -3.73 3.41 1.73
C THR A 47 -5.08 2.87 2.19
N TYR A 48 -6.08 2.78 1.30
CA TYR A 48 -7.38 2.20 1.64
C TYR A 48 -7.25 0.74 2.12
N ILE A 49 -6.55 -0.12 1.38
CA ILE A 49 -6.40 -1.54 1.77
C ILE A 49 -5.47 -1.71 2.97
N GLU A 50 -4.52 -0.80 3.17
CA GLU A 50 -3.68 -0.80 4.37
C GLU A 50 -4.50 -0.50 5.62
N GLU A 51 -5.24 0.60 5.61
CA GLU A 51 -6.03 1.06 6.75
C GLU A 51 -7.20 0.12 7.07
N THR A 52 -7.88 -0.40 6.04
CA THR A 52 -9.10 -1.19 6.26
C THR A 52 -8.86 -2.68 6.50
N ILE A 53 -7.78 -3.24 5.97
CA ILE A 53 -7.54 -4.69 5.97
C ILE A 53 -6.18 -5.04 6.56
N PHE A 54 -5.09 -4.50 5.99
CA PHE A 54 -3.75 -4.97 6.33
C PHE A 54 -3.34 -4.59 7.75
N TYR A 55 -3.46 -3.32 8.16
CA TYR A 55 -3.07 -2.86 9.49
C TYR A 55 -3.87 -3.56 10.59
N PRO A 56 -5.22 -3.67 10.52
CA PRO A 56 -5.98 -4.46 11.51
C PRO A 56 -5.49 -5.91 11.62
N ALA A 57 -5.25 -6.57 10.48
CA ALA A 57 -4.80 -7.95 10.46
C ALA A 57 -3.37 -8.12 10.98
N ALA A 58 -2.46 -7.19 10.65
CA ALA A 58 -1.08 -7.19 11.13
C ALA A 58 -1.01 -6.93 12.64
N ARG A 59 -1.83 -6.02 13.18
CA ARG A 59 -1.91 -5.79 14.63
C ARG A 59 -2.40 -7.02 15.39
N ALA A 60 -3.38 -7.74 14.83
CA ALA A 60 -3.91 -8.96 15.44
C ALA A 60 -2.95 -10.15 15.31
N GLY A 61 -2.30 -10.29 14.15
CA GLY A 61 -1.47 -11.45 13.81
C GLY A 61 0.03 -11.28 14.09
N ALA A 62 0.50 -10.07 14.34
CA ALA A 62 1.89 -9.71 14.59
C ALA A 62 2.01 -8.57 15.63
N PRO A 63 1.46 -8.73 16.85
CA PRO A 63 1.32 -7.65 17.83
C PRO A 63 2.67 -7.02 18.22
N ASP A 64 3.75 -7.80 18.24
CA ASP A 64 5.11 -7.34 18.55
C ASP A 64 5.68 -6.36 17.50
N THR A 65 5.02 -6.22 16.35
CA THR A 65 5.46 -5.38 15.22
C THR A 65 4.71 -4.05 15.12
N THR A 66 3.73 -3.83 16.01
CA THR A 66 2.73 -2.76 15.91
C THR A 66 3.29 -1.34 16.13
N GLY A 67 4.44 -1.21 16.81
CA GLY A 67 5.08 0.08 17.06
C GLY A 67 5.69 0.75 15.81
N HIS A 68 5.77 0.03 14.69
CA HIS A 68 6.52 0.40 13.49
C HIS A 68 5.63 0.55 12.24
N ILE A 69 4.31 0.64 12.39
CA ILE A 69 3.35 0.53 11.26
C ILE A 69 3.41 1.75 10.30
N LEU A 70 3.93 2.90 10.74
CA LEU A 70 4.00 4.13 9.93
C LEU A 70 5.46 4.53 9.69
N GLU A 71 6.19 3.67 8.98
CA GLU A 71 7.59 3.89 8.60
C GLU A 71 7.69 4.15 7.08
N SER A 72 8.88 4.47 6.59
CA SER A 72 9.07 4.62 5.15
C SER A 72 8.87 3.29 4.42
N VAL A 73 8.47 3.33 3.15
CA VAL A 73 8.37 2.13 2.28
C VAL A 73 9.63 1.25 2.35
N GLU A 74 10.82 1.85 2.46
CA GLU A 74 12.07 1.11 2.56
C GLU A 74 12.19 0.33 3.88
N GLU A 75 11.82 0.95 4.99
CA GLU A 75 11.80 0.33 6.32
C GLU A 75 10.70 -0.74 6.42
N GLU A 76 9.51 -0.45 5.89
CA GLU A 76 8.42 -1.42 5.79
C GLU A 76 8.87 -2.70 5.08
N GLU A 77 9.53 -2.57 3.93
CA GLU A 77 9.96 -3.72 3.13
C GLU A 77 11.11 -4.50 3.77
N LYS A 78 12.04 -3.82 4.44
CA LYS A 78 13.26 -4.44 4.99
C LYS A 78 13.06 -5.03 6.38
N ASP A 79 12.28 -4.35 7.22
CA ASP A 79 12.21 -4.66 8.63
C ASP A 79 10.84 -5.18 9.03
N TRP A 80 9.77 -4.48 8.66
CA TRP A 80 8.43 -4.81 9.14
C TRP A 80 7.79 -6.01 8.41
N PHE A 81 7.77 -6.01 7.08
CA PHE A 81 7.20 -7.10 6.28
C PHE A 81 7.82 -8.47 6.58
N PRO A 82 9.15 -8.62 6.78
CA PRO A 82 9.71 -9.90 7.23
C PRO A 82 9.20 -10.34 8.60
N GLN A 83 8.95 -9.42 9.54
CA GLN A 83 8.38 -9.76 10.85
C GLN A 83 6.93 -10.21 10.73
N VAL A 84 6.10 -9.49 9.97
CA VAL A 84 4.71 -9.86 9.67
C VAL A 84 4.65 -11.23 9.00
N ARG A 85 5.53 -11.51 8.01
CA ARG A 85 5.66 -12.85 7.39
C ARG A 85 5.96 -13.95 8.38
N ARG A 86 6.87 -13.71 9.32
CA ARG A 86 7.25 -14.70 10.35
C ARG A 86 6.09 -14.97 11.31
N SER A 87 5.34 -13.94 11.70
CA SER A 87 4.26 -14.08 12.68
C SER A 87 2.99 -14.69 12.07
N MET A 88 2.54 -14.18 10.93
CA MET A 88 1.26 -14.58 10.32
C MET A 88 1.37 -15.85 9.47
N GLY A 89 2.55 -16.14 8.93
CA GLY A 89 2.78 -17.30 8.07
C GLY A 89 2.17 -17.18 6.67
N ARG A 90 2.55 -18.10 5.78
CA ARG A 90 2.23 -18.02 4.36
C ARG A 90 0.74 -18.14 4.04
N ASN A 91 0.04 -19.09 4.68
CA ASN A 91 -1.37 -19.36 4.36
C ASN A 91 -2.25 -18.16 4.71
N ARG A 92 -2.09 -17.58 5.92
CA ARG A 92 -2.85 -16.40 6.32
C ARG A 92 -2.57 -15.20 5.43
N LEU A 93 -1.32 -14.99 5.01
CA LEU A 93 -0.99 -13.90 4.10
C LEU A 93 -1.52 -14.09 2.67
N GLN A 94 -1.74 -15.33 2.23
CA GLN A 94 -2.42 -15.59 0.96
C GLN A 94 -3.90 -15.25 1.04
N GLU A 95 -4.59 -15.70 2.09
CA GLU A 95 -5.99 -15.34 2.36
C GLU A 95 -6.16 -13.81 2.45
N LEU A 96 -5.31 -13.15 3.24
CA LEU A 96 -5.35 -11.70 3.37
C LEU A 96 -5.08 -10.99 2.03
N GLY A 97 -4.21 -11.55 1.19
CA GLY A 97 -3.94 -10.98 -0.14
C GLY A 97 -5.14 -11.09 -1.09
N GLU A 98 -5.97 -12.12 -0.95
CA GLU A 98 -7.23 -12.26 -1.67
C GLU A 98 -8.27 -11.25 -1.17
N GLU A 99 -8.42 -11.12 0.16
CA GLU A 99 -9.29 -10.12 0.81
C GLU A 99 -8.92 -8.69 0.35
N MET A 100 -7.62 -8.36 0.35
CA MET A 100 -7.11 -7.06 -0.08
C MET A 100 -7.33 -6.81 -1.57
N ALA A 101 -7.15 -7.82 -2.43
CA ALA A 101 -7.36 -7.67 -3.87
C ALA A 101 -8.81 -7.37 -4.21
N GLU A 102 -9.77 -7.98 -3.50
CA GLU A 102 -11.19 -7.68 -3.62
C GLU A 102 -11.50 -6.25 -3.14
N ALA A 103 -11.06 -5.89 -1.93
CA ALA A 103 -11.29 -4.57 -1.35
C ALA A 103 -10.66 -3.44 -2.18
N LYS A 104 -9.49 -3.67 -2.80
CA LYS A 104 -8.82 -2.65 -3.63
C LYS A 104 -9.71 -2.14 -4.77
N GLY A 105 -10.59 -2.99 -5.31
CA GLY A 105 -11.55 -2.60 -6.34
C GLY A 105 -12.67 -1.66 -5.86
N GLU A 106 -12.88 -1.59 -4.54
CA GLU A 106 -13.90 -0.76 -3.90
C GLU A 106 -13.34 0.53 -3.29
N ALA A 107 -12.03 0.77 -3.45
CA ALA A 107 -11.37 1.94 -2.90
C ALA A 107 -12.08 3.25 -3.32
N PRO A 108 -12.22 4.23 -2.40
CA PRO A 108 -12.84 5.50 -2.72
C PRO A 108 -12.03 6.24 -3.78
N ARG A 109 -12.69 7.10 -4.56
CA ARG A 109 -11.99 8.00 -5.50
C ARG A 109 -11.40 9.24 -4.83
N ASP A 110 -11.94 9.60 -3.67
CA ASP A 110 -11.48 10.74 -2.89
C ASP A 110 -10.50 10.24 -1.80
N PRO A 111 -9.22 10.65 -1.82
CA PRO A 111 -8.25 10.29 -0.79
C PRO A 111 -8.69 10.68 0.62
N LEU A 112 -9.49 11.75 0.76
CA LEU A 112 -9.99 12.20 2.06
C LEU A 112 -11.14 11.33 2.60
N GLY A 113 -11.65 10.41 1.79
CA GLY A 113 -12.68 9.45 2.17
C GLY A 113 -12.15 8.15 2.78
N ILE A 114 -10.83 7.97 2.88
CA ILE A 114 -10.24 6.75 3.45
C ILE A 114 -10.46 6.75 4.97
N PRO A 115 -11.09 5.70 5.55
CA PRO A 115 -11.20 5.57 7.00
C PRO A 115 -9.82 5.26 7.60
N SER A 116 -9.50 5.84 8.75
CA SER A 116 -8.31 5.46 9.50
C SER A 116 -8.58 4.20 10.32
N ALA A 117 -7.67 3.23 10.24
CA ALA A 117 -7.57 2.13 11.19
C ALA A 117 -7.28 2.73 12.56
N SER A 118 -8.32 2.88 13.38
CA SER A 118 -8.21 3.47 14.72
C SER A 118 -7.06 2.81 15.50
N SER A 119 -6.22 3.63 16.14
CA SER A 119 -5.06 3.23 16.94
C SER A 119 -5.39 2.19 18.00
#